data_AF-A0A6G4H503-F1
#
_entry.id   AF-A0A6G4H503-F1
#
_cell.length_a   1.000
_cell.length_b   1.000
_cell.length_c   1.000
_cell.angle_alpha   90.00
_cell.angle_beta   90.00
_cell.angle_gamma   90.00
#
_symmetry.space_group_name_H-M   'P 1'
#
loop_
_entity.id
_entity.type
_entity.pdbx_description
1 polymer ?
#
loop_
_entity_poly.entity_id
_entity_poly.type
_entity_poly.pdbx_seq_one_letter_code
_entity_poly.pdbx_strand_id
1 'polypeptide(L)'
;MSKKIKTTDLNLNVSTGTMLYVDIDIFRFSYDQEIFNLTIKILDGENYEFFEEVDLPEDEVIVDHNDLKRIALNWIFQNVEVVKEI
;
A
#
# COMPACT_ATOMS: atom_id res chain seq x y z
N MET A 1 -27.15 5.51 19.32
CA MET A 1 -27.24 6.98 19.36
C MET A 1 -26.39 7.54 18.22
N SER A 2 -26.95 8.25 17.25
CA SER A 2 -26.11 8.93 16.25
C SER A 2 -25.57 10.22 16.86
N LYS A 3 -24.31 10.25 17.26
CA LYS A 3 -23.60 11.50 17.55
C LYS A 3 -23.27 12.15 16.21
N LYS A 4 -24.14 13.03 15.73
CA LYS A 4 -23.84 13.86 14.56
C LYS A 4 -23.06 15.08 15.01
N ILE A 5 -21.96 15.39 14.32
CA ILE A 5 -21.13 16.58 14.56
C ILE A 5 -21.71 17.74 13.75
N LYS A 6 -21.69 18.96 14.29
CA LYS A 6 -22.18 20.15 13.58
C LYS A 6 -21.16 20.55 12.51
N THR A 7 -21.64 21.00 11.35
CA THR A 7 -20.77 21.44 10.25
C THR A 7 -19.95 22.68 10.58
N THR A 8 -20.43 23.53 11.50
CA THR A 8 -19.68 24.70 12.02
C THR A 8 -18.46 24.33 12.83
N ASP A 9 -18.42 23.09 13.35
CA ASP A 9 -17.33 22.58 14.18
C ASP A 9 -16.32 21.78 13.32
N LEU A 10 -16.55 21.69 12.00
CA LEU A 10 -15.65 21.04 11.05
C LEU A 10 -14.69 22.07 10.46
N ASN A 11 -13.40 21.86 10.65
CA ASN A 11 -12.36 22.54 9.88
C ASN A 11 -11.83 21.56 8.82
N LEU A 12 -11.87 21.96 7.55
CA LEU A 12 -11.37 21.16 6.44
C LEU A 12 -9.94 21.60 6.14
N ASN A 13 -8.96 20.81 6.59
CA ASN A 13 -7.57 20.99 6.19
C ASN A 13 -7.26 20.02 5.04
N VAL A 14 -6.78 20.55 3.93
CA VAL A 14 -6.33 19.75 2.78
C VAL A 14 -4.80 19.76 2.77
N SER A 15 -4.21 18.57 2.86
CA SER A 15 -2.77 18.35 2.75
C SER A 15 -2.46 17.58 1.46
N THR A 16 -1.20 17.59 1.04
CA THR A 16 -0.72 16.80 -0.10
C THR A 16 0.54 16.09 0.34
N GLY A 17 0.58 14.78 0.09
CA GLY A 17 1.69 13.91 0.44
C GLY A 17 2.34 13.27 -0.78
N THR A 18 3.35 12.43 -0.52
CA THR A 18 4.03 11.62 -1.53
C THR A 18 3.72 10.15 -1.28
N MET A 19 3.41 9.42 -2.35
CA MET A 19 3.28 7.97 -2.34
C MET A 19 4.36 7.35 -3.21
N LEU A 20 4.94 6.25 -2.72
CA LEU A 20 5.85 5.41 -3.49
C LEU A 20 5.08 4.24 -4.09
N TYR A 21 5.38 3.91 -5.34
CA TYR A 21 4.81 2.76 -6.03
C TYR A 21 5.91 1.86 -6.59
N VAL A 22 5.77 0.56 -6.37
CA VAL A 22 6.53 -0.47 -7.07
C VAL A 22 5.53 -1.45 -7.67
N ASP A 23 5.59 -1.60 -8.99
CA ASP A 23 4.74 -2.53 -9.73
C ASP A 23 5.55 -3.78 -10.09
N ILE A 24 5.00 -4.96 -9.78
CA ILE A 24 5.54 -6.26 -10.15
C ILE A 24 4.41 -7.08 -10.78
N ASP A 25 4.43 -7.20 -12.10
CA ASP A 25 3.37 -7.86 -12.88
C ASP A 25 1.98 -7.27 -12.53
N ILE A 26 1.02 -8.08 -12.07
CA ILE A 26 -0.31 -7.62 -11.66
C ILE A 26 -0.33 -6.96 -10.28
N PHE A 27 0.76 -7.00 -9.51
CA PHE A 27 0.80 -6.47 -8.15
C PHE A 27 1.34 -5.03 -8.11
N ARG A 28 0.66 -4.15 -7.38
CA ARG A 28 1.13 -2.81 -7.03
C ARG A 28 1.34 -2.69 -5.54
N PHE A 29 2.56 -2.40 -5.15
CA PHE A 29 2.95 -2.08 -3.79
C PHE A 29 2.93 -0.57 -3.65
N SER A 30 2.06 -0.08 -2.76
CA SER A 30 1.72 1.32 -2.59
C SER A 30 2.06 1.72 -1.17
N TYR A 31 3.08 2.55 -1.00
CA TYR A 31 3.49 3.04 0.31
C TYR A 31 3.16 4.53 0.47
N ASP A 32 2.37 4.84 1.49
CA ASP A 32 2.10 6.20 1.93
C ASP A 32 3.13 6.60 2.99
N GLN A 33 3.94 7.63 2.68
CA GLN A 33 5.01 8.08 3.55
C GLN A 33 4.53 8.92 4.74
N GLU A 34 3.31 9.45 4.72
CA GLU A 34 2.77 10.29 5.80
C GLU A 34 2.16 9.45 6.93
N ILE A 35 1.47 8.38 6.56
CA ILE A 35 0.81 7.47 7.51
C ILE A 35 1.53 6.13 7.68
N PHE A 36 2.70 5.97 7.06
CA PHE A 36 3.56 4.79 7.13
C PHE A 36 2.81 3.49 6.77
N ASN A 37 1.96 3.54 5.75
CA ASN A 37 1.08 2.44 5.37
C ASN A 37 1.52 1.80 4.06
N LEU A 38 1.75 0.47 4.08
CA LEU A 38 1.99 -0.32 2.87
C LEU A 38 0.72 -1.09 2.49
N THR A 39 0.19 -0.80 1.31
CA THR A 39 -0.93 -1.52 0.72
C THR A 39 -0.49 -2.28 -0.53
N ILE A 40 -0.97 -3.51 -0.69
CA ILE A 40 -0.86 -4.28 -1.93
C ILE A 40 -2.17 -4.21 -2.69
N LYS A 41 -2.07 -3.97 -3.99
CA LYS A 41 -3.20 -3.93 -4.91
C LYS A 41 -2.96 -4.89 -6.06
N ILE A 42 -4.03 -5.44 -6.62
CA ILE A 42 -3.97 -6.32 -7.79
C ILE A 42 -4.65 -5.64 -8.97
N LEU A 43 -4.04 -5.73 -10.15
CA LEU A 43 -4.63 -5.28 -11.40
C LEU A 43 -5.81 -6.18 -11.77
N ASP A 44 -7.01 -5.60 -11.77
CA ASP A 44 -8.25 -6.21 -12.24
C ASP A 44 -8.81 -5.37 -13.40
N GLY A 45 -8.62 -5.87 -14.63
CA GLY A 45 -8.93 -5.13 -15.85
C GLY A 45 -8.03 -3.91 -16.03
N GLU A 46 -8.62 -2.71 -15.93
CA GLU A 46 -7.91 -1.43 -16.10
C GLU A 46 -7.55 -0.75 -14.76
N ASN A 47 -8.00 -1.30 -13.63
CA ASN A 47 -7.85 -0.67 -12.31
C ASN A 47 -7.08 -1.56 -11.33
N TYR A 48 -6.44 -0.92 -10.36
CA TYR A 48 -5.81 -1.61 -9.23
C TYR A 48 -6.78 -1.65 -8.06
N GLU A 49 -7.22 -2.86 -7.71
CA GLU A 49 -8.12 -3.13 -6.60
C GLU A 49 -7.34 -3.47 -5.33
N PHE A 50 -7.85 -3.06 -4.18
CA PHE A 50 -7.24 -3.37 -2.87
C PHE A 50 -7.17 -4.89 -2.67
N PHE A 51 -5.99 -5.38 -2.32
CA PHE A 51 -5.79 -6.79 -1.96
C PHE A 51 -5.58 -6.94 -0.46
N GLU A 52 -4.54 -6.32 0.08
CA GLU A 52 -4.27 -6.34 1.52
C GLU A 52 -3.45 -5.14 1.99
N GLU A 53 -3.45 -4.95 3.31
CA GLU A 53 -2.54 -4.06 4.02
C GLU A 53 -1.45 -4.90 4.68
N VAL A 54 -0.20 -4.47 4.56
CA VAL A 54 0.96 -5.19 5.08
C VAL A 54 1.46 -4.47 6.32
N ASP A 55 1.34 -5.15 7.46
CA ASP A 55 1.98 -4.70 8.70
C ASP A 55 3.50 -4.83 8.54
N LEU A 56 4.18 -3.69 8.56
CA LEU A 56 5.64 -3.64 8.56
C LEU A 56 6.16 -3.86 10.00
N PRO A 57 7.26 -4.61 10.19
CA PRO A 57 7.97 -4.66 11.46
C PRO A 57 8.32 -3.26 11.98
N GLU A 58 8.38 -3.07 13.30
CA GLU A 58 8.69 -1.77 13.91
C GLU A 58 10.05 -1.19 13.48
N ASP A 59 11.01 -2.04 13.08
CA ASP A 59 12.34 -1.68 12.61
C ASP A 59 12.44 -1.52 11.08
N GLU A 60 11.39 -1.84 10.34
CA GLU A 60 11.35 -1.75 8.89
C GLU A 60 10.93 -0.34 8.46
N VAL A 61 11.86 0.39 7.81
CA VAL A 61 11.64 1.77 7.37
C VAL A 61 11.75 1.83 5.85
N ILE A 62 10.70 2.34 5.20
CA ILE A 62 10.69 2.58 3.75
C ILE A 62 10.96 4.06 3.52
N VAL A 63 12.18 4.38 3.05
CA VAL A 63 12.57 5.76 2.73
C VAL A 63 12.39 6.03 1.25
N ASP A 64 12.71 5.04 0.40
CA ASP A 64 12.68 5.19 -1.05
C ASP A 64 12.17 3.94 -1.81
N HIS A 65 12.25 4.01 -3.14
CA HIS A 65 11.79 2.93 -4.02
C HIS A 65 12.64 1.65 -3.92
N ASN A 66 13.91 1.72 -3.51
CA ASN A 66 14.75 0.53 -3.35
C ASN A 66 14.33 -0.27 -2.11
N ASP A 67 13.99 0.43 -1.02
CA ASP A 67 13.43 -0.20 0.19
C ASP A 67 12.11 -0.88 -0.14
N LEU A 68 11.20 -0.16 -0.79
CA LEU A 68 9.90 -0.70 -1.21
C LEU A 68 10.05 -1.89 -2.16
N LYS A 69 11.01 -1.83 -3.10
CA LYS A 69 11.31 -2.93 -4.01
C LYS A 69 11.79 -4.19 -3.28
N ARG A 70 12.64 -4.04 -2.26
CA ARG A 70 13.11 -5.16 -1.44
C ARG A 70 11.94 -5.87 -0.75
N ILE A 71 11.06 -5.09 -0.13
CA ILE A 71 9.88 -5.61 0.57
C ILE A 71 8.92 -6.28 -0.40
N ALA A 72 8.64 -5.63 -1.53
CA ALA A 72 7.77 -6.16 -2.57
C ALA A 72 8.25 -7.52 -3.10
N LEU A 73 9.54 -7.66 -3.38
CA LEU A 73 10.13 -8.93 -3.81
C LEU A 73 10.02 -10.01 -2.74
N ASN A 74 10.34 -9.69 -1.48
CA ASN A 74 10.20 -10.62 -0.37
C ASN A 74 8.76 -11.11 -0.23
N TRP A 75 7.79 -10.20 -0.34
CA TRP A 75 6.38 -10.54 -0.29
C TRP A 75 5.98 -11.50 -1.41
N ILE A 76 6.41 -11.23 -2.66
CA ILE A 76 6.12 -12.10 -3.81
C ILE A 76 6.68 -13.51 -3.57
N PHE A 77 7.93 -13.62 -3.12
CA PHE A 77 8.54 -14.93 -2.85
C PHE A 77 7.85 -15.74 -1.74
N GLN A 78 7.18 -15.05 -0.81
CA GLN A 78 6.47 -15.70 0.30
C GLN A 78 5.03 -16.07 -0.07
N ASN A 79 4.39 -15.35 -0.99
CA ASN A 79 2.94 -15.44 -1.22
C ASN A 79 2.55 -15.98 -2.60
N VAL A 80 3.49 -16.06 -3.55
CA VAL A 80 3.22 -16.57 -4.91
C VAL A 80 3.84 -17.96 -5.08
N GLU A 81 3.02 -18.91 -5.57
CA GLU A 81 3.48 -20.27 -5.87
C GLU A 81 4.20 -20.34 -7.21
N VAL A 82 5.38 -20.95 -7.22
CA VAL A 82 6.09 -21.28 -8.47
C VAL A 82 5.54 -22.59 -9.04
N VAL A 83 4.58 -22.47 -9.95
CA VAL A 83 4.07 -23.62 -10.70
C VAL A 83 5.05 -23.96 -11.82
N LYS A 84 5.64 -25.17 -11.81
CA LYS A 84 6.44 -25.64 -12.96
C LYS A 84 5.52 -25.88 -14.15
N GLU A 85 5.89 -25.37 -15.32
CA GLU A 85 5.25 -25.76 -16.58
C GLU A 85 5.40 -27.28 -16.78
N ILE A 86 4.30 -27.93 -17.18
CA ILE A 86 4.22 -29.38 -17.46
C ILE A 86 4.76 -29.66 -18.86
#